data_AF-A0A1B6DBA8-F1
#
_entry.id   AF-A0A1B6DBA8-F1
#
_cell.length_a   1.000
_cell.length_b   1.000
_cell.length_c   1.000
_cell.angle_alpha   90.00
_cell.angle_beta   90.00
_cell.angle_gamma   90.00
#
_symmetry.space_group_name_H-M   'P 1'
#
loop_
_entity.id
_entity.type
_entity.pdbx_description
1 polymer ?
#
loop_
_entity_poly.entity_id
_entity_poly.type
_entity_poly.pdbx_seq_one_letter_code
_entity_poly.pdbx_strand_id
1 'polypeptide(L)'
;MAIVEAALCGLQVVSTRVGGIPEVLPPKLIYLTEPSVQSLLDGLEKALIDLSEGRAIDPFACHDLVCSLYNWHNVSERTENVYNMVANEPKKSIGQQLRSYGKSNVPVFLLVISLMHIILMVLEW
;
A
#
# COMPACT_ATOMS: atom_id res chain seq x y z
N MET A 1 -11.12 -2.00 0.24
CA MET A 1 -10.61 -3.05 1.15
C MET A 1 -11.47 -4.30 1.15
N ALA A 2 -12.33 -4.50 0.14
CA ALA A 2 -13.32 -5.59 0.13
C ALA A 2 -12.74 -7.01 0.24
N ILE A 3 -11.59 -7.29 -0.39
CA ILE A 3 -11.00 -8.65 -0.33
C ILE A 3 -10.43 -9.01 1.05
N VAL A 4 -9.91 -8.01 1.78
CA VAL A 4 -9.42 -8.21 3.16
C VAL A 4 -10.60 -8.41 4.10
N GLU A 5 -11.67 -7.64 3.91
CA GLU A 5 -12.93 -7.78 4.66
C GLU A 5 -13.58 -9.15 4.42
N ALA A 6 -13.63 -9.61 3.17
CA ALA A 6 -14.14 -10.95 2.83
C ALA A 6 -13.32 -12.05 3.51
N ALA A 7 -11.99 -11.97 3.44
CA ALA A 7 -11.11 -12.93 4.11
C ALA A 7 -11.24 -12.88 5.64
N LEU A 8 -11.41 -11.70 6.24
CA LEU A 8 -11.68 -11.52 7.68
C LEU A 8 -12.98 -12.19 8.12
N CYS A 9 -14.00 -12.20 7.27
CA CYS A 9 -15.25 -12.91 7.49
C CYS A 9 -15.13 -14.44 7.24
N GLY A 10 -13.92 -14.94 6.94
CA GLY A 10 -13.67 -16.35 6.70
C GLY A 10 -14.13 -16.85 5.32
N LEU A 11 -14.40 -15.93 4.37
CA LEU A 11 -14.80 -16.29 3.02
C LEU A 11 -13.58 -16.62 2.15
N GLN A 12 -13.75 -17.58 1.23
CA GLN A 12 -12.76 -17.79 0.18
C GLN A 12 -12.80 -16.64 -0.83
N VAL A 13 -11.62 -16.13 -1.20
CA VAL A 13 -11.49 -15.02 -2.13
C VAL A 13 -10.93 -15.52 -3.45
N VAL A 14 -11.67 -15.27 -4.54
CA VAL A 14 -11.21 -15.46 -5.91
C VAL A 14 -11.13 -14.09 -6.56
N SER A 15 -9.98 -13.73 -7.11
CA SER A 15 -9.77 -12.42 -7.73
C SER A 15 -8.77 -12.49 -8.88
N THR A 16 -8.81 -11.50 -9.76
CA THR A 16 -7.83 -11.36 -10.83
C THR A 16 -6.47 -10.87 -10.32
N ARG A 17 -5.39 -11.32 -10.97
CA ARG A 17 -4.01 -10.92 -10.74
C ARG A 17 -3.70 -9.61 -11.47
N VAL A 18 -4.32 -8.53 -11.03
CA VAL A 18 -4.16 -7.20 -11.64
C VAL A 18 -3.82 -6.15 -10.59
N GLY A 19 -2.99 -5.17 -10.97
CA GLY A 19 -2.59 -4.08 -10.09
C GLY A 19 -1.93 -4.58 -8.81
N GLY A 20 -2.31 -4.00 -7.67
CA GLY A 20 -1.79 -4.34 -6.35
C GLY A 20 -2.48 -5.52 -5.64
N ILE A 21 -3.40 -6.23 -6.28
CA ILE A 21 -4.15 -7.33 -5.66
C ILE A 21 -3.23 -8.48 -5.20
N PRO A 22 -2.21 -8.90 -5.99
CA PRO A 22 -1.30 -9.97 -5.58
C PRO A 22 -0.53 -9.70 -4.28
N GLU A 23 -0.37 -8.43 -3.92
CA GLU A 23 0.30 -7.96 -2.71
C GLU A 23 -0.64 -7.83 -1.50
N VAL A 24 -1.96 -7.81 -1.73
CA VAL A 24 -2.95 -7.53 -0.68
C VAL A 24 -3.25 -8.74 0.20
N LEU A 25 -3.13 -9.98 -0.27
CA LEU A 25 -3.32 -11.17 0.56
C LEU A 25 -2.23 -12.21 0.26
N PRO A 26 -1.74 -12.96 1.26
CA PRO A 26 -0.83 -14.08 1.04
C PRO A 26 -1.41 -15.11 0.05
N PRO A 27 -0.59 -15.77 -0.79
CA PRO A 27 -1.08 -16.71 -1.82
C PRO A 27 -1.95 -17.87 -1.31
N LYS A 28 -1.86 -18.20 -0.02
CA LYS A 28 -2.69 -19.24 0.62
C LYS A 28 -4.12 -18.78 0.96
N LEU A 29 -4.38 -17.48 0.98
CA LEU A 29 -5.69 -16.90 1.33
C LEU A 29 -6.51 -16.44 0.12
N ILE A 30 -5.95 -16.53 -1.09
CA ILE A 30 -6.57 -15.99 -2.29
C ILE A 30 -6.25 -16.84 -3.53
N TYR A 31 -7.27 -17.09 -4.34
CA TYR A 31 -7.14 -17.69 -5.65
C TYR A 31 -6.97 -16.60 -6.69
N LEU A 32 -5.74 -16.42 -7.18
CA LEU A 32 -5.41 -15.43 -8.19
C LEU A 32 -5.50 -16.01 -9.60
N THR A 33 -6.30 -15.37 -10.45
CA THR A 33 -6.52 -15.79 -11.84
C THR A 33 -6.11 -14.70 -12.83
N GLU A 34 -5.90 -15.03 -14.09
CA GLU A 34 -5.76 -14.00 -15.14
C GLU A 34 -7.07 -13.21 -15.33
N PRO A 35 -7.04 -11.97 -15.83
CA PRO A 35 -8.22 -11.14 -16.05
C PRO A 35 -9.02 -11.58 -17.28
N SER A 36 -9.47 -12.83 -17.29
CA SER A 36 -10.33 -13.40 -18.32
C SER A 36 -11.51 -14.14 -17.68
N VAL A 37 -12.64 -14.20 -18.38
CA VAL A 37 -13.84 -14.91 -17.88
C VAL A 37 -13.54 -16.37 -17.63
N GLN A 38 -12.86 -17.04 -18.55
CA GLN A 38 -12.52 -18.46 -18.41
C GLN A 38 -11.64 -18.68 -17.17
N SER A 39 -10.59 -17.88 -17.00
CA SER A 39 -9.70 -18.01 -15.85
C SER A 39 -10.40 -17.78 -14.52
N LEU A 40 -11.38 -16.87 -14.46
CA LEU A 40 -12.20 -16.65 -13.26
C LEU A 40 -13.11 -17.84 -12.96
N LEU A 41 -13.71 -18.45 -13.99
CA LEU A 41 -14.51 -19.67 -13.83
C LEU A 41 -13.65 -20.82 -13.30
N ASP A 42 -12.47 -21.03 -13.89
CA ASP A 42 -11.52 -22.06 -13.47
C ASP A 42 -11.09 -21.84 -12.00
N GLY A 43 -10.84 -20.59 -11.62
CA GLY A 43 -10.48 -20.23 -10.24
C GLY A 43 -11.62 -20.46 -9.24
N LEU A 44 -12.86 -20.14 -9.64
CA LEU A 44 -14.04 -20.38 -8.81
C LEU A 44 -14.31 -21.87 -8.63
N GLU A 45 -14.23 -22.65 -9.72
CA GLU A 45 -14.40 -24.10 -9.66
C GLU A 45 -13.35 -24.74 -8.75
N LYS A 46 -12.09 -24.31 -8.85
CA LYS A 46 -11.02 -24.75 -7.95
C LYS A 46 -11.33 -24.45 -6.48
N ALA A 47 -11.79 -23.24 -6.17
CA ALA A 47 -12.17 -22.84 -4.82
C ALA A 47 -13.31 -23.72 -4.25
N LEU A 48 -14.31 -24.03 -5.07
CA LEU A 48 -15.41 -24.93 -4.70
C LEU A 48 -14.95 -26.37 -4.45
N ILE A 49 -14.07 -26.89 -5.31
CA ILE A 49 -13.47 -28.22 -5.15
C ILE A 49 -12.68 -28.28 -3.85
N ASP A 50 -11.80 -27.30 -3.60
CA ASP A 50 -11.01 -27.22 -2.36
C ASP A 50 -11.90 -27.13 -1.11
N LEU A 51 -13.04 -26.43 -1.19
CA LEU A 51 -14.03 -26.41 -0.12
C LEU A 51 -14.65 -27.80 0.11
N SER A 52 -15.07 -28.47 -0.96
CA SER A 52 -15.73 -29.78 -0.88
C SER A 52 -14.80 -30.88 -0.36
N GLU A 53 -13.50 -30.78 -0.64
CA GLU A 53 -12.48 -31.76 -0.24
C GLU A 53 -11.82 -31.39 1.09
N GLY A 54 -12.31 -30.36 1.79
CA GLY A 54 -11.80 -29.94 3.10
C GLY A 54 -10.39 -29.37 3.07
N ARG A 55 -9.90 -28.91 1.89
CA ARG A 55 -8.61 -28.23 1.73
C ARG A 55 -8.69 -26.73 1.96
N ALA A 56 -9.90 -26.18 2.01
CA ALA A 56 -10.12 -24.80 2.41
C ALA A 56 -9.60 -24.52 3.81
N ILE A 57 -9.06 -23.32 4.01
CA ILE A 57 -8.62 -22.88 5.33
C ILE A 57 -9.84 -22.72 6.23
N ASP A 58 -9.70 -23.14 7.48
CA ASP A 58 -10.71 -22.92 8.51
C ASP A 58 -11.06 -21.42 8.62
N PRO A 59 -12.36 -21.04 8.62
CA PRO A 59 -12.77 -19.64 8.68
C PRO A 59 -12.19 -18.84 9.86
N PHE A 60 -12.06 -19.46 11.04
CA PHE A 60 -11.50 -18.79 12.21
C PHE A 60 -9.99 -18.63 12.10
N ALA A 61 -9.29 -19.66 11.62
CA ALA A 61 -7.86 -19.56 11.33
C ALA A 61 -7.56 -18.50 10.24
N CYS A 62 -8.45 -18.36 9.25
CA CYS A 62 -8.37 -17.29 8.26
C CYS A 62 -8.52 -15.92 8.92
N HIS A 63 -9.55 -15.73 9.74
CA HIS A 63 -9.79 -14.50 10.50
C HIS A 63 -8.56 -14.10 11.33
N ASP A 64 -8.04 -15.01 12.16
CA ASP A 64 -6.90 -14.76 13.04
C ASP A 64 -5.65 -14.35 12.25
N LEU A 65 -5.40 -15.02 11.13
CA LEU A 65 -4.28 -14.68 10.26
C LEU A 65 -4.45 -13.28 9.65
N VAL A 66 -5.61 -12.95 9.11
CA VAL A 66 -5.84 -11.64 8.47
C VAL A 66 -5.79 -10.51 9.51
N CYS A 67 -6.35 -10.72 10.71
CA CYS A 67 -6.23 -9.81 11.85
C CYS A 67 -4.77 -9.54 12.24
N SER A 68 -3.90 -10.56 12.18
CA SER A 68 -2.47 -10.39 12.48
C SER A 68 -1.70 -9.59 11.42
N LEU A 69 -2.14 -9.67 10.16
CA LEU A 69 -1.47 -9.03 9.02
C LEU A 69 -1.96 -7.59 8.78
N TYR A 70 -3.25 -7.35 8.96
CA TYR A 70 -3.89 -6.07 8.63
C TYR A 70 -4.53 -5.47 9.89
N ASN A 71 -3.77 -4.63 10.59
CA ASN A 71 -4.21 -3.96 11.81
C ASN A 71 -3.94 -2.45 11.72
N TRP A 72 -5.00 -1.64 11.83
CA TRP A 72 -4.90 -0.17 11.80
C TRP A 72 -4.01 0.40 12.91
N HIS A 73 -3.95 -0.23 14.08
CA HIS A 73 -3.05 0.19 15.16
C HIS A 73 -1.58 0.03 14.75
N ASN A 74 -1.23 -1.08 14.07
CA ASN A 74 0.13 -1.28 13.56
C ASN A 74 0.47 -0.29 12.44
N VAL A 75 -0.50 -0.03 11.54
CA VAL A 75 -0.32 0.97 10.47
C VAL A 75 -0.09 2.35 11.06
N SER A 76 -0.93 2.78 12.03
CA SER A 76 -0.78 4.09 12.66
C SER A 76 0.54 4.24 13.40
N GLU A 77 0.96 3.22 14.16
CA GLU A 77 2.24 3.24 14.89
C GLU A 77 3.43 3.36 13.93
N ARG A 78 3.45 2.55 12.85
CA ARG A 78 4.53 2.62 11.86
C ARG A 78 4.55 3.95 11.12
N THR A 79 3.37 4.50 10.82
CA THR A 79 3.25 5.82 10.18
C THR A 79 3.75 6.91 11.12
N GLU A 80 3.39 6.88 12.40
CA GLU A 80 3.86 7.83 13.41
C GLU A 80 5.39 7.79 13.54
N ASN A 81 6.00 6.60 13.55
CA ASN A 81 7.46 6.46 13.59
C ASN A 81 8.14 7.17 12.41
N VAL A 82 7.56 7.11 11.21
CA VAL A 82 8.08 7.85 10.04
C VAL A 82 7.91 9.36 10.23
N TYR A 83 6.77 9.82 10.73
CA TYR A 83 6.57 11.24 11.03
C TYR A 83 7.57 11.76 12.06
N ASN A 84 7.79 11.02 13.14
CA ASN A 84 8.77 11.37 14.17
C ASN A 84 10.19 11.36 13.61
N MET A 85 10.54 10.41 12.74
CA MET A 85 11.84 10.38 12.07
C MET A 85 12.05 11.62 11.20
N VAL A 86 11.08 11.96 10.34
CA VAL A 86 11.15 13.12 9.44
C VAL A 86 11.14 14.44 10.22
N ALA A 87 10.37 14.54 11.30
CA ALA A 87 10.32 15.73 12.15
C ALA A 87 11.68 16.02 12.83
N ASN A 88 12.46 14.97 13.10
CA ASN A 88 13.80 15.07 13.68
C ASN A 88 14.90 15.19 12.62
N GLU A 89 14.59 15.16 11.32
CA GLU A 89 15.60 15.39 10.28
C GLU A 89 16.13 16.83 10.34
N PRO A 90 17.45 17.02 10.19
CA PRO A 90 18.01 18.37 10.16
C PRO A 90 17.44 19.14 8.98
N LYS A 91 16.97 20.36 9.23
CA LYS A 91 16.51 21.26 8.17
C LYS A 91 17.65 21.46 7.17
N LYS A 92 17.42 21.04 5.93
CA LYS A 92 18.38 21.29 4.83
C LYS A 92 18.53 22.79 4.68
N SER A 93 19.78 23.26 4.57
CA SER A 93 20.02 24.65 4.21
C SER A 93 19.52 24.92 2.79
N ILE A 94 19.19 26.18 2.50
CA ILE A 94 18.67 26.63 1.20
C ILE A 94 19.60 26.21 0.06
N GLY A 95 20.92 26.35 0.25
CA GLY A 95 21.91 25.93 -0.74
C GLY A 95 21.95 24.42 -0.97
N GLN A 96 21.59 23.60 0.02
CA GLN A 96 21.46 22.14 -0.15
C GLN A 96 20.14 21.78 -0.84
N GLN A 97 19.04 22.46 -0.51
CA GLN A 97 17.75 22.28 -1.18
C GLN A 97 17.85 22.64 -2.67
N LEU A 98 18.39 23.81 -3.02
CA LEU A 98 18.57 24.24 -4.41
C LEU A 98 19.48 23.30 -5.21
N ARG A 99 20.58 22.81 -4.62
CA ARG A 99 21.44 21.79 -5.26
C ARG A 99 20.71 20.47 -5.51
N SER A 100 19.80 20.07 -4.62
CA SER A 100 19.01 18.84 -4.80
C SER A 100 18.04 18.95 -5.97
N TYR A 101 17.46 20.13 -6.19
CA TYR A 101 16.59 20.43 -7.32
C TYR A 101 17.36 20.71 -8.61
N GLY A 102 18.63 21.11 -8.55
CA GLY A 102 19.47 21.35 -9.73
C GLY A 102 19.66 20.13 -10.64
N LYS A 103 19.40 18.91 -10.13
CA LYS A 103 19.38 17.67 -10.93
C LYS A 103 18.03 17.41 -11.63
N SER A 104 17.01 18.23 -11.33
CA SER A 104 15.70 18.13 -11.98
C SER A 104 15.73 18.85 -13.33
N ASN A 105 15.17 18.23 -14.37
CA ASN A 105 15.04 18.81 -15.71
C ASN A 105 13.99 19.93 -15.82
N VAL A 106 13.66 20.60 -14.71
CA VAL A 106 12.58 21.60 -14.66
C VAL A 106 13.05 22.91 -14.01
N PRO A 107 13.89 23.70 -14.70
CA PRO A 107 14.53 24.90 -14.15
C PRO A 107 13.57 26.04 -13.84
N VAL A 108 12.37 26.07 -14.45
CA VAL A 108 11.35 27.09 -14.19
C VAL A 108 10.83 26.99 -12.74
N PHE A 109 10.59 25.78 -12.22
CA PHE A 109 10.14 25.60 -10.83
C PHE A 109 11.22 25.99 -9.82
N LEU A 110 12.49 25.72 -10.14
CA LEU A 110 13.63 26.16 -9.33
C LEU A 110 13.66 27.68 -9.16
N LEU A 111 13.40 28.42 -10.23
CA LEU A 111 13.38 29.88 -10.24
C LEU A 111 12.22 30.42 -9.37
N VAL A 112 11.03 29.82 -9.50
CA VAL A 112 9.86 30.17 -8.68
C VAL A 112 10.10 29.88 -7.20
N ILE A 113 10.66 28.71 -6.86
CA ILE A 113 10.99 28.34 -5.47
C ILE A 113 12.01 29.31 -4.89
N SER A 114 13.04 29.67 -5.65
CA SER A 114 14.07 30.64 -5.23
C SER A 114 13.46 32.02 -4.96
N LEU A 115 12.58 32.50 -5.85
CA LEU A 115 11.91 33.79 -5.71
C LEU A 115 10.96 33.82 -4.50
N MET A 116 10.12 32.79 -4.33
CA MET A 116 9.24 32.64 -3.17
C MET A 116 10.03 32.65 -1.86
N HIS A 117 11.22 32.04 -1.87
CA HIS A 117 12.07 32.00 -0.69
C HIS A 117 12.66 33.38 -0.33
N ILE A 118 13.11 34.15 -1.33
CA ILE A 118 13.58 35.54 -1.11
C ILE A 118 12.44 36.39 -0.53
N ILE A 119 11.23 36.24 -1.05
CA ILE A 119 10.05 36.95 -0.54
C ILE A 119 9.77 36.57 0.91
N LEU A 120 9.85 35.29 1.27
CA LEU A 120 9.66 34.82 2.65
C LEU A 120 10.72 35.42 3.59
N MET A 121 12.00 35.44 3.19
CA MET A 121 13.07 36.06 3.99
C MET A 121 12.84 37.57 4.22
N VAL A 122 12.26 38.28 3.25
CA VAL A 122 11.93 39.71 3.38
C VAL A 122 10.71 39.93 4.28
N LEU A 123 9.76 38.99 4.32
CA LEU A 123 8.54 39.08 5.11
C LEU A 123 8.70 38.61 6.58
N GLU A 124 9.66 37.72 6.84
CA GLU A 124 9.99 37.27 8.21
C GLU A 124 10.92 38.23 8.96
N TRP A 125 11.32 39.35 8.34
CA TRP A 125 12.13 40.43 8.92
C TRP A 125 11.25 41.64 9.29
#